data_AF-X1GD47-F1
#
_entry.id   AF-X1GD47-F1
#
_cell.length_a   1.000
_cell.length_b   1.000
_cell.length_c   1.000
_cell.angle_alpha   90.00
_cell.angle_beta   90.00
_cell.angle_gamma   90.00
#
_symmetry.space_group_name_H-M   'P 1'
#
loop_
_entity.id
_entity.type
_entity.pdbx_description
1 polymer ?
#
loop_
_entity_poly.entity_id
_entity_poly.type
_entity_poly.pdbx_seq_one_letter_code
_entity_poly.pdbx_strand_id
1 'polypeptide(L)'
;GLLIKTKGAILDNQLFRYENEGAACYYFGEIFCEGIAERVRAGDFGLIDPARAGLNWRRHAFCQALQSEIENTLAPLIDKKKSELEAKPPTEVLPRTKKMLYDMCRLLNRLAKRELIELAPTDGEGDEEPDEKIYELIIKPDTANIQPNTPRVFSVYAPQDILGQSTVRNEVKVETDNPNIQILDPTVTLRPHPDPEYSYLYYGRFRVVGSVWNEEAWITCSLGNHEAVALVKVAPPGKRRKGKLKGSKGGFFSDIVPDESENPMQRVFYEADTGKVLIYIRFPVVTKYLGPGLKGSESPEGGQCWQN
;
A
#
# COMPACT_ATOMS: atom_id res chain seq x y z
N GLY A 1 10.96 3.05 25.01
CA GLY A 1 12.04 3.96 24.59
C GLY A 1 13.10 3.99 25.67
N LEU A 2 14.38 4.10 25.28
CA LEU A 2 15.49 4.18 26.23
C LEU A 2 16.05 5.60 26.30
N LEU A 3 16.07 6.16 27.50
CA LEU A 3 16.64 7.48 27.75
C LEU A 3 18.15 7.37 27.89
N ILE A 4 18.91 7.99 26.98
CA ILE A 4 20.37 8.05 27.09
C ILE A 4 20.76 9.25 27.95
N LYS A 5 21.40 8.98 29.08
CA LYS A 5 21.75 9.94 30.12
C LYS A 5 23.26 9.99 30.36
N THR A 6 23.75 11.17 30.70
CA THR A 6 25.09 11.36 31.23
C THR A 6 25.08 12.39 32.35
N LYS A 7 25.70 12.07 33.50
CA LYS A 7 25.83 12.90 34.73
C LYS A 7 24.57 13.69 35.13
N GLY A 8 24.23 14.77 34.43
CA GLY A 8 23.04 15.60 34.68
C GLY A 8 22.18 15.94 33.45
N ALA A 9 22.39 15.29 32.30
CA ALA A 9 21.67 15.58 31.07
C ALA A 9 21.08 14.32 30.44
N ILE A 10 19.86 14.44 29.92
CA ILE A 10 19.26 13.48 28.99
C ILE A 10 19.65 13.96 27.60
N LEU A 11 20.34 13.11 26.84
CA LEU A 11 20.90 13.45 25.54
C LEU A 11 20.07 12.93 24.38
N ASP A 12 19.36 11.82 24.59
CA ASP A 12 18.62 11.17 23.52
C ASP A 12 17.52 10.23 24.06
N ASN A 13 16.57 9.87 23.21
CA ASN A 13 15.50 8.90 23.49
C ASN A 13 15.17 8.10 22.24
N GLN A 14 15.59 6.84 22.20
CA GLN A 14 15.38 5.98 21.04
C GLN A 14 15.39 4.49 21.41
N LEU A 15 15.03 3.64 20.44
CA LEU A 15 15.10 2.18 20.53
C LEU A 15 16.02 1.58 19.45
N PHE A 16 16.80 2.42 18.77
CA PHE A 16 17.77 2.04 17.73
C PHE A 16 17.12 1.19 16.62
N ARG A 17 17.71 0.06 16.24
CA ARG A 17 17.16 -0.83 15.20
C ARG A 17 15.77 -1.41 15.51
N TYR A 18 15.28 -1.25 16.74
CA TYR A 18 14.03 -1.83 17.21
C TYR A 18 12.87 -0.83 17.30
N GLU A 19 13.01 0.37 16.75
CA GLU A 19 11.93 1.38 16.79
C GLU A 19 10.62 0.90 16.17
N ASN A 20 10.70 0.03 15.14
CA ASN A 20 9.53 -0.53 14.47
C ASN A 20 9.14 -1.93 14.96
N GLU A 21 9.82 -2.47 15.99
CA GLU A 21 9.57 -3.83 16.49
C GLU A 21 8.55 -3.80 17.64
N GLY A 22 7.40 -4.46 17.45
CA GLY A 22 6.32 -4.48 18.46
C GLY A 22 6.74 -5.05 19.82
N ALA A 23 7.62 -6.05 19.83
CA ALA A 23 8.17 -6.63 21.06
C ALA A 23 9.06 -5.64 21.83
N ALA A 24 9.73 -4.72 21.13
CA ALA A 24 10.64 -3.75 21.74
C ALA A 24 9.89 -2.64 22.49
N CYS A 25 8.62 -2.41 22.17
CA CYS A 25 7.78 -1.46 22.87
C CYS A 25 7.52 -1.81 24.35
N TYR A 26 7.70 -3.07 24.73
CA TYR A 26 7.59 -3.52 26.12
C TYR A 26 8.79 -3.10 26.98
N TYR A 27 9.85 -2.58 26.36
CA TYR A 27 11.07 -2.19 27.03
C TYR A 27 11.21 -0.65 27.08
N PHE A 28 11.31 -0.15 28.31
CA PHE A 28 11.57 1.24 28.63
C PHE A 28 12.56 1.31 29.79
N GLY A 29 13.38 2.34 29.81
CA GLY A 29 14.42 2.44 30.82
C GLY A 29 15.41 3.55 30.49
N GLU A 30 16.54 3.48 31.19
CA GLU A 30 17.56 4.52 31.16
C GLU A 30 18.92 3.88 30.92
N ILE A 31 19.70 4.47 30.03
CA ILE A 31 21.09 4.11 29.79
C ILE A 31 21.93 5.24 30.37
N PHE A 32 22.73 4.93 31.39
CA PHE A 32 23.62 5.90 32.00
C PHE A 32 25.06 5.65 31.55
N CYS A 33 25.66 6.61 30.86
CA CYS A 33 27.04 6.54 30.40
C CYS A 33 27.79 7.83 30.78
N GLU A 34 28.65 7.75 31.79
CA GLU A 34 29.47 8.89 32.23
C GLU A 34 30.55 9.28 31.22
N GLY A 35 31.05 8.30 30.45
CA GLY A 35 32.09 8.50 29.44
C GLY A 35 31.71 9.50 28.35
N ILE A 36 30.42 9.72 28.11
CA ILE A 36 29.93 10.76 27.21
C ILE A 36 30.33 12.15 27.73
N ALA A 37 30.01 12.47 28.99
CA ALA A 37 30.35 13.76 29.58
C ALA A 37 31.87 13.98 29.68
N GLU A 38 32.64 12.92 29.91
CA GLU A 38 34.10 12.99 29.99
C GLU A 38 34.73 13.31 28.64
N ARG A 39 34.28 12.66 27.57
CA ARG A 39 34.74 12.94 26.20
C ARG A 39 34.39 14.34 25.73
N VAL A 40 33.16 14.80 26.01
CA VAL A 40 32.75 16.17 25.68
C VAL A 40 33.62 17.20 26.40
N ARG A 41 33.95 16.97 27.69
CA ARG A 41 34.86 17.86 28.44
C ARG A 41 36.29 17.80 27.94
N ALA A 42 36.74 16.67 27.39
CA ALA A 42 38.04 16.51 26.78
C ALA A 42 38.15 17.16 25.37
N GLY A 43 37.08 17.77 24.87
CA GLY A 43 37.06 18.48 23.58
C GLY A 43 36.55 17.65 22.40
N ASP A 44 35.99 16.46 22.65
CA ASP A 44 35.41 15.59 21.62
C ASP A 44 33.97 16.05 21.26
N PHE A 45 33.87 17.23 20.64
CA PHE A 45 32.58 17.83 20.29
C PHE A 45 31.84 17.11 19.15
N GLY A 46 32.54 16.25 18.38
CA GLY A 46 31.94 15.46 17.29
C GLY A 46 30.94 14.39 17.75
N LEU A 47 30.89 14.17 19.07
CA LEU A 47 30.00 13.23 19.74
C LEU A 47 28.55 13.75 19.81
N ILE A 48 28.35 15.06 19.81
CA ILE A 48 27.03 15.70 19.77
C ILE A 48 26.73 16.09 18.32
N ASP A 49 25.50 15.84 17.86
CA ASP A 49 25.09 16.26 16.53
C ASP A 49 25.18 17.81 16.39
N PRO A 50 25.81 18.36 15.34
CA PRO A 50 25.88 19.81 15.14
C PRO A 50 24.51 20.51 15.09
N ALA A 51 23.46 19.82 14.64
CA ALA A 51 22.09 20.30 14.64
C ALA A 51 21.43 20.24 16.03
N ARG A 52 22.16 19.80 17.07
CA ARG A 52 21.70 19.58 18.44
C ARG A 52 20.52 18.62 18.54
N ALA A 53 20.44 17.67 17.61
CA ALA A 53 19.40 16.65 17.55
C ALA A 53 19.65 15.46 18.49
N GLY A 54 20.73 15.47 19.27
CA GLY A 54 21.11 14.39 20.17
C GLY A 54 22.56 13.95 19.96
N LEU A 55 22.81 12.66 20.11
CA LEU A 55 24.13 12.05 19.94
C LEU A 55 24.37 11.67 18.47
N ASN A 56 25.62 11.75 18.02
CA ASN A 56 25.98 11.44 16.64
C ASN A 56 26.22 9.93 16.43
N TRP A 57 25.13 9.16 16.44
CA TRP A 57 25.16 7.69 16.31
C TRP A 57 25.79 7.18 15.02
N ARG A 58 25.65 7.92 13.92
CA ARG A 58 26.07 7.46 12.60
C ARG A 58 27.55 7.66 12.31
N ARG A 59 28.15 8.76 12.78
CA ARG A 59 29.51 9.16 12.37
C ARG A 59 30.55 9.02 13.47
N HIS A 60 30.14 8.93 14.73
CA HIS A 60 31.06 8.90 15.85
C HIS A 60 31.34 7.48 16.36
N ALA A 61 32.61 7.06 16.33
CA ALA A 61 33.01 5.68 16.67
C ALA A 61 32.60 5.27 18.09
N PHE A 62 32.68 6.19 19.07
CA PHE A 62 32.23 5.89 20.43
C PHE A 62 30.71 5.67 20.52
N CYS A 63 29.91 6.44 19.76
CA CYS A 63 28.47 6.29 19.75
C CYS A 63 28.05 4.98 19.08
N GLN A 64 28.75 4.57 18.02
CA GLN A 64 28.55 3.27 17.38
C GLN A 64 28.87 2.11 18.32
N ALA A 65 30.00 2.18 19.04
CA ALA A 65 30.36 1.16 20.02
C ALA A 65 29.34 1.07 21.16
N LEU A 66 28.89 2.22 21.67
CA LEU A 66 27.84 2.28 22.68
C LEU A 66 26.51 1.70 22.15
N GLN A 67 26.11 2.05 20.94
CA GLN A 67 24.92 1.51 20.29
C GLN A 67 24.99 0.00 20.16
N SER A 68 26.11 -0.55 19.68
CA SER A 68 26.27 -2.00 19.55
C SER A 68 26.15 -2.72 20.90
N GLU A 69 26.72 -2.17 21.96
CA GLU A 69 26.62 -2.76 23.31
C GLU A 69 25.18 -2.76 23.83
N ILE A 70 24.45 -1.65 23.62
CA ILE A 70 23.04 -1.53 23.97
C ILE A 70 22.20 -2.54 23.17
N GLU A 71 22.41 -2.62 21.85
CA GLU A 71 21.68 -3.54 20.99
C GLU A 71 21.95 -5.00 21.33
N ASN A 72 23.18 -5.35 21.69
CA ASN A 72 23.55 -6.70 22.15
C ASN A 72 22.86 -7.06 23.47
N THR A 73 22.68 -6.09 24.37
CA THR A 73 21.97 -6.29 25.64
C THR A 73 20.46 -6.41 25.43
N LEU A 74 19.91 -5.62 24.51
CA LEU A 74 18.48 -5.63 24.18
C LEU A 74 18.04 -6.87 23.40
N ALA A 75 18.86 -7.35 22.47
CA ALA A 75 18.54 -8.46 21.57
C ALA A 75 17.92 -9.68 22.29
N PRO A 76 18.56 -10.28 23.31
CA PRO A 76 18.00 -11.47 23.96
C PRO A 76 16.69 -11.20 24.69
N LEU A 77 16.49 -9.97 25.19
CA LEU A 77 15.24 -9.59 25.85
C LEU A 77 14.10 -9.48 24.84
N ILE A 78 14.36 -8.80 23.71
CA ILE A 78 13.40 -8.63 22.63
C ILE A 78 13.05 -9.98 21.98
N ASP A 79 14.04 -10.82 21.71
CA ASP A 79 13.82 -12.15 21.10
C ASP A 79 13.01 -13.07 22.03
N LYS A 80 13.29 -13.04 23.33
CA LYS A 80 12.48 -13.74 24.33
C LYS A 80 11.05 -13.22 24.30
N LYS A 81 10.86 -11.90 24.26
CA LYS A 81 9.52 -11.32 24.25
C LYS A 81 8.77 -11.63 22.97
N LYS A 82 9.45 -11.64 21.83
CA LYS A 82 8.91 -12.05 20.55
C LYS A 82 8.41 -13.49 20.59
N SER A 83 9.22 -14.40 21.12
CA SER A 83 8.84 -15.80 21.34
C SER A 83 7.62 -15.94 22.26
N GLU A 84 7.54 -15.15 23.34
CA GLU A 84 6.37 -15.14 24.24
C GLU A 84 5.09 -14.65 23.56
N LEU A 85 5.20 -13.70 22.62
CA LEU A 85 4.07 -13.18 21.87
C LEU A 85 3.60 -14.19 20.80
N GLU A 86 4.53 -14.87 20.13
CA GLU A 86 4.24 -15.89 19.11
C GLU A 86 3.68 -17.19 19.71
N ALA A 87 4.04 -17.53 20.96
CA ALA A 87 3.65 -18.80 21.60
C ALA A 87 2.19 -18.84 22.10
N LYS A 88 1.43 -17.74 22.03
CA LYS A 88 0.03 -17.75 22.45
C LYS A 88 -0.85 -18.35 21.35
N PRO A 89 -1.55 -19.48 21.61
CA PRO A 89 -2.43 -20.06 20.62
C PRO A 89 -3.54 -19.04 20.27
N PRO A 90 -3.83 -18.83 18.98
CA PRO A 90 -4.89 -17.91 18.59
C PRO A 90 -6.23 -18.41 19.15
N THR A 91 -6.90 -17.56 19.92
CA THR A 91 -8.23 -17.86 20.43
C THR A 91 -9.19 -18.05 19.25
N GLU A 92 -9.82 -19.22 19.18
CA GLU A 92 -10.66 -19.59 18.06
C GLU A 92 -11.90 -18.67 17.98
N VAL A 93 -12.05 -18.01 16.83
CA VAL A 93 -13.18 -17.12 16.55
C VAL A 93 -14.37 -17.95 16.09
N LEU A 94 -15.57 -17.64 16.61
CA LEU A 94 -16.80 -18.34 16.24
C LEU A 94 -17.04 -18.28 14.71
N PRO A 95 -17.55 -19.34 14.06
CA PRO A 95 -17.71 -19.39 12.60
C PRO A 95 -18.55 -18.24 12.01
N ARG A 96 -19.59 -17.81 12.74
CA ARG A 96 -20.46 -16.70 12.33
C ARG A 96 -19.72 -15.37 12.35
N THR A 97 -18.98 -15.10 13.43
CA THR A 97 -18.14 -13.92 13.59
C THR A 97 -17.04 -13.91 12.53
N LYS A 98 -16.44 -15.05 12.22
CA LYS A 98 -15.45 -15.19 11.14
C LYS A 98 -16.00 -14.77 9.77
N LYS A 99 -17.25 -15.13 9.47
CA LYS A 99 -17.93 -14.69 8.25
C LYS A 99 -18.13 -13.17 8.22
N MET A 100 -18.58 -12.59 9.34
CA MET A 100 -18.75 -11.13 9.46
C MET A 100 -17.42 -10.40 9.21
N LEU A 101 -16.33 -10.85 9.84
CA LEU A 101 -14.99 -10.25 9.69
C LEU A 101 -14.46 -10.37 8.26
N TYR A 102 -14.74 -11.49 7.58
CA TYR A 102 -14.41 -11.65 6.17
C TYR A 102 -15.15 -10.64 5.28
N ASP A 103 -16.46 -10.45 5.53
CA ASP A 103 -17.26 -9.45 4.82
C ASP A 103 -16.76 -8.01 5.10
N MET A 104 -16.29 -7.72 6.31
CA MET A 104 -15.64 -6.46 6.67
C MET A 104 -14.32 -6.26 5.92
N CYS A 105 -13.44 -7.26 5.87
CA CYS A 105 -12.20 -7.20 5.10
C CYS A 105 -12.49 -6.91 3.62
N ARG A 106 -13.54 -7.52 3.07
CA ARG A 106 -13.98 -7.28 1.69
C ARG A 106 -14.48 -5.84 1.48
N LEU A 107 -15.15 -5.26 2.46
CA LEU A 107 -15.59 -3.87 2.43
C LEU A 107 -14.39 -2.91 2.54
N LEU A 108 -13.49 -3.13 3.50
CA LEU A 108 -12.29 -2.33 3.70
C LEU A 108 -11.39 -2.34 2.47
N ASN A 109 -11.18 -3.51 1.86
CA ASN A 109 -10.45 -3.61 0.60
C ASN A 109 -11.12 -2.84 -0.55
N ARG A 110 -12.45 -2.81 -0.59
CA ARG A 110 -13.19 -2.03 -1.60
C ARG A 110 -13.02 -0.53 -1.36
N LEU A 111 -13.08 -0.09 -0.11
CA LEU A 111 -12.86 1.31 0.26
C LEU A 111 -11.43 1.73 0.01
N ALA A 112 -10.44 0.96 0.48
CA ALA A 112 -9.03 1.22 0.22
C ALA A 112 -8.73 1.33 -1.27
N LYS A 113 -9.31 0.45 -2.10
CA LYS A 113 -9.21 0.60 -3.56
C LYS A 113 -9.79 1.93 -4.03
N ARG A 114 -10.95 2.35 -3.56
CA ARG A 114 -11.55 3.65 -3.94
C ARG A 114 -10.69 4.84 -3.52
N GLU A 115 -10.22 4.86 -2.28
CA GLU A 115 -9.42 5.97 -1.74
C GLU A 115 -8.01 6.02 -2.38
N LEU A 116 -7.39 4.87 -2.66
CA LEU A 116 -6.12 4.81 -3.38
C LEU A 116 -6.26 5.19 -4.86
N ILE A 117 -7.42 4.95 -5.47
CA ILE A 117 -7.77 5.47 -6.80
C ILE A 117 -7.84 7.01 -6.79
N GLU A 118 -8.24 7.63 -5.67
CA GLU A 118 -8.29 9.10 -5.51
C GLU A 118 -6.91 9.74 -5.22
N LEU A 119 -5.94 8.98 -4.67
CA LEU A 119 -4.61 9.47 -4.27
C LEU A 119 -3.47 9.16 -5.25
N ALA A 120 -3.65 8.20 -6.16
CA ALA A 120 -2.70 7.98 -7.24
C ALA A 120 -2.98 8.94 -8.42
N PRO A 121 -1.97 9.48 -9.13
CA PRO A 121 -2.21 9.87 -10.52
C PRO A 121 -2.81 8.64 -11.20
N THR A 122 -3.98 8.80 -11.78
CA THR A 122 -4.95 7.76 -12.15
C THR A 122 -4.33 6.54 -12.87
N ASP A 123 -3.87 5.56 -12.10
CA ASP A 123 -3.23 4.32 -12.56
C ASP A 123 -4.20 3.12 -12.54
N GLY A 124 -5.50 3.32 -12.81
CA GLY A 124 -6.48 2.23 -12.61
C GLY A 124 -7.77 2.26 -13.43
N GLU A 125 -7.89 3.07 -14.48
CA GLU A 125 -9.11 3.11 -15.32
C GLU A 125 -8.95 2.52 -16.73
N GLY A 126 -7.81 1.85 -17.01
CA GLY A 126 -7.53 1.23 -18.32
C GLY A 126 -7.03 -0.23 -18.29
N ASP A 127 -6.80 -0.83 -17.13
CA ASP A 127 -6.23 -2.18 -17.03
C ASP A 127 -7.33 -3.24 -17.02
N GLU A 128 -8.06 -3.37 -18.14
CA GLU A 128 -8.58 -4.68 -18.50
C GLU A 128 -7.39 -5.47 -19.06
N GLU A 129 -6.71 -6.20 -18.18
CA GLU A 129 -5.71 -7.19 -18.59
C GLU A 129 -6.35 -8.13 -19.63
N PRO A 130 -5.65 -8.46 -20.72
CA PRO A 130 -6.24 -9.25 -21.78
C PRO A 130 -6.53 -10.67 -21.29
N ASP A 131 -7.81 -11.05 -21.29
CA ASP A 131 -8.26 -12.41 -20.95
C ASP A 131 -7.72 -13.49 -21.92
N GLU A 132 -7.23 -13.08 -23.10
CA GLU A 132 -6.73 -13.94 -24.18
C GLU A 132 -5.43 -13.40 -24.78
N LYS A 133 -4.61 -14.28 -25.39
CA LYS A 133 -3.38 -13.85 -26.07
C LYS A 133 -3.69 -12.81 -27.15
N ILE A 134 -3.04 -11.66 -27.07
CA ILE A 134 -3.15 -10.59 -28.06
C ILE A 134 -2.18 -10.91 -29.21
N TYR A 135 -2.70 -10.96 -30.44
CA TYR A 135 -1.89 -11.18 -31.66
C TYR A 135 -1.83 -9.96 -32.57
N GLU A 136 -2.62 -8.92 -32.30
CA GLU A 136 -2.76 -7.72 -33.12
C GLU A 136 -2.72 -6.45 -32.26
N LEU A 137 -2.68 -5.28 -32.90
CA LEU A 137 -2.83 -4.01 -32.18
C LEU A 137 -4.24 -3.94 -31.60
N ILE A 138 -4.38 -3.65 -30.31
CA ILE A 138 -5.69 -3.50 -29.68
C ILE A 138 -5.75 -2.27 -28.77
N ILE A 139 -6.96 -1.73 -28.60
CA ILE A 139 -7.26 -0.69 -27.60
C ILE A 139 -8.12 -1.32 -26.51
N LYS A 140 -7.80 -1.02 -25.25
CA LYS A 140 -8.59 -1.40 -24.07
C LYS A 140 -8.93 -0.17 -23.23
N PRO A 141 -10.18 -0.05 -22.77
CA PRO A 141 -11.35 -0.84 -23.19
C PRO A 141 -11.71 -0.59 -24.67
N ASP A 142 -12.36 -1.57 -25.30
CA ASP A 142 -12.88 -1.47 -26.68
C ASP A 142 -14.17 -0.62 -26.77
N THR A 143 -14.92 -0.52 -25.66
CA THR A 143 -16.08 0.35 -25.50
C THR A 143 -16.08 1.02 -24.14
N ALA A 144 -16.23 2.35 -24.10
CA ALA A 144 -16.18 3.10 -22.85
C ALA A 144 -17.11 4.31 -22.80
N ASN A 145 -17.78 4.48 -21.66
CA ASN A 145 -18.48 5.71 -21.33
C ASN A 145 -17.51 6.70 -20.67
N ILE A 146 -17.43 7.93 -21.16
CA ILE A 146 -16.68 9.02 -20.55
C ILE A 146 -17.63 10.08 -20.00
N GLN A 147 -17.27 10.70 -18.89
CA GLN A 147 -18.02 11.84 -18.37
C GLN A 147 -17.52 13.12 -19.04
N PRO A 148 -18.39 14.13 -19.25
CA PRO A 148 -17.96 15.39 -19.81
C PRO A 148 -16.88 16.05 -18.96
N ASN A 149 -15.84 16.56 -19.61
CA ASN A 149 -14.69 17.24 -19.00
C ASN A 149 -13.89 16.40 -17.99
N THR A 150 -14.13 15.08 -17.94
CA THR A 150 -13.35 14.15 -17.12
C THR A 150 -12.50 13.27 -18.04
N PRO A 151 -11.17 13.35 -17.99
CA PRO A 151 -10.30 12.49 -18.77
C PRO A 151 -10.48 11.03 -18.39
N ARG A 152 -10.61 10.15 -19.39
CA ARG A 152 -10.55 8.70 -19.23
C ARG A 152 -9.32 8.14 -19.93
N VAL A 153 -8.66 7.19 -19.28
CA VAL A 153 -7.46 6.53 -19.80
C VAL A 153 -7.86 5.32 -20.65
N PHE A 154 -7.18 5.16 -21.77
CA PHE A 154 -7.20 3.99 -22.63
C PHE A 154 -5.78 3.44 -22.75
N SER A 155 -5.68 2.12 -22.88
CA SER A 155 -4.44 1.39 -23.07
C SER A 155 -4.38 0.85 -24.50
N VAL A 156 -3.24 1.00 -25.17
CA VAL A 156 -2.95 0.35 -26.44
C VAL A 156 -1.97 -0.78 -26.18
N TYR A 157 -2.24 -1.96 -26.71
CA TYR A 157 -1.35 -3.12 -26.63
C TYR A 157 -0.90 -3.53 -28.03
N ALA A 158 0.38 -3.84 -28.14
CA ALA A 158 1.02 -4.31 -29.37
C ALA A 158 1.95 -5.48 -29.06
N PRO A 159 1.80 -6.63 -29.73
CA PRO A 159 2.78 -7.71 -29.67
C PRO A 159 4.15 -7.31 -30.20
N GLN A 160 5.19 -7.92 -29.67
CA GLN A 160 6.57 -7.71 -30.15
C GLN A 160 6.71 -8.04 -31.65
N ASP A 161 5.94 -9.00 -32.16
CA ASP A 161 6.00 -9.45 -33.55
C ASP A 161 5.59 -8.36 -34.56
N ILE A 162 4.62 -7.51 -34.21
CA ILE A 162 4.19 -6.39 -35.08
C ILE A 162 5.12 -5.17 -34.97
N LEU A 163 5.81 -5.02 -33.84
CA LEU A 163 6.83 -3.97 -33.65
C LEU A 163 8.07 -4.25 -34.50
N GLY A 164 8.49 -5.52 -34.61
CA GLY A 164 9.65 -5.91 -35.41
C GLY A 164 9.48 -5.72 -36.92
N GLN A 165 8.25 -5.63 -37.41
CA GLN A 165 7.93 -5.41 -38.83
C GLN A 165 7.78 -3.93 -39.21
N SER A 166 7.59 -3.06 -38.21
CA SER A 166 7.42 -1.62 -38.42
C SER A 166 8.78 -0.92 -38.53
N THR A 167 8.97 -0.14 -39.59
CA THR A 167 10.16 0.72 -39.78
C THR A 167 10.10 1.99 -38.90
N VAL A 168 8.97 2.20 -38.22
CA VAL A 168 8.64 3.40 -37.44
C VAL A 168 8.96 3.14 -35.97
N ARG A 169 9.41 4.19 -35.26
CA ARG A 169 9.58 4.23 -33.80
C ARG A 169 8.37 3.58 -33.11
N ASN A 170 8.57 3.02 -31.90
CA ASN A 170 7.53 2.43 -31.03
C ASN A 170 6.48 3.47 -30.59
N GLU A 171 5.87 4.17 -31.53
CA GLU A 171 5.00 5.32 -31.39
C GLU A 171 3.70 5.02 -32.14
N VAL A 172 2.60 4.98 -31.39
CA VAL A 172 1.24 4.82 -31.93
C VAL A 172 0.63 6.20 -32.11
N LYS A 173 0.00 6.44 -33.26
CA LYS A 173 -0.80 7.64 -33.49
C LYS A 173 -2.24 7.37 -33.12
N VAL A 174 -2.88 8.31 -32.43
CA VAL A 174 -4.26 8.18 -31.96
C VAL A 174 -5.09 9.32 -32.55
N GLU A 175 -6.18 8.96 -33.21
CA GLU A 175 -7.10 9.89 -33.88
C GLU A 175 -8.56 9.59 -33.51
N THR A 176 -9.43 10.57 -33.70
CA THR A 176 -10.86 10.47 -33.39
C THR A 176 -11.67 11.09 -34.53
N ASP A 177 -12.85 10.51 -34.79
CA ASP A 177 -13.77 10.96 -35.83
C ASP A 177 -14.77 12.03 -35.35
N ASN A 178 -14.80 12.38 -34.07
CA ASN A 178 -15.74 13.36 -33.51
C ASN A 178 -15.00 14.55 -32.85
N PRO A 179 -15.22 15.80 -33.30
CA PRO A 179 -14.57 16.98 -32.71
C PRO A 179 -14.99 17.28 -31.26
N ASN A 180 -16.11 16.73 -30.79
CA ASN A 180 -16.57 16.87 -29.40
C ASN A 180 -15.86 15.90 -28.43
N ILE A 181 -15.01 15.00 -28.95
CA ILE A 181 -14.19 14.09 -28.18
C ILE A 181 -12.72 14.39 -28.53
N GLN A 182 -11.96 14.86 -27.55
CA GLN A 182 -10.58 15.26 -27.71
C GLN A 182 -9.63 14.20 -27.17
N ILE A 183 -8.60 13.88 -27.96
CA ILE A 183 -7.46 13.07 -27.52
C ILE A 183 -6.40 14.00 -26.96
N LEU A 184 -6.03 13.79 -25.70
CA LEU A 184 -4.99 14.60 -25.04
C LEU A 184 -3.58 14.15 -25.40
N ASP A 185 -3.41 12.86 -25.70
CA ASP A 185 -2.13 12.24 -26.01
C ASP A 185 -2.19 11.61 -27.42
N PRO A 186 -2.09 12.41 -28.51
CA PRO A 186 -2.26 11.93 -29.89
C PRO A 186 -1.11 11.05 -30.39
N THR A 187 -0.01 10.96 -29.63
CA THR A 187 1.12 10.09 -29.92
C THR A 187 1.54 9.39 -28.64
N VAL A 188 1.60 8.06 -28.68
CA VAL A 188 1.83 7.21 -27.52
C VAL A 188 3.07 6.37 -27.74
N THR A 189 4.07 6.52 -26.87
CA THR A 189 5.26 5.65 -26.90
C THR A 189 4.97 4.34 -26.15
N LEU A 190 5.15 3.22 -26.84
CA LEU A 190 4.96 1.89 -26.30
C LEU A 190 6.19 1.41 -25.52
N ARG A 191 5.95 0.77 -24.36
CA ARG A 191 6.97 0.22 -23.47
C ARG A 191 6.68 -1.26 -23.18
N PRO A 192 7.70 -2.07 -22.83
CA PRO A 192 7.48 -3.45 -22.43
C PRO A 192 6.48 -3.56 -21.27
N HIS A 193 5.62 -4.57 -21.30
CA HIS A 193 4.69 -4.84 -20.21
C HIS A 193 5.43 -5.21 -18.91
N PRO A 194 5.02 -4.69 -17.73
CA PRO A 194 5.73 -4.94 -16.47
C PRO A 194 5.54 -6.37 -15.94
N ASP A 195 4.41 -7.00 -16.26
CA ASP A 195 4.12 -8.37 -15.86
C ASP A 195 4.89 -9.40 -16.73
N PRO A 196 5.68 -10.32 -16.12
CA PRO A 196 6.40 -11.37 -16.83
C PRO A 196 5.53 -12.28 -17.71
N GLU A 197 4.27 -12.53 -17.34
CA GLU A 197 3.33 -13.38 -18.11
C GLU A 197 3.04 -12.77 -19.50
N TYR A 198 3.11 -11.44 -19.59
CA TYR A 198 2.86 -10.64 -20.80
C TYR A 198 4.14 -10.04 -21.39
N SER A 199 5.30 -10.66 -21.13
CA SER A 199 6.60 -10.20 -21.64
C SER A 199 6.70 -10.08 -23.18
N TYR A 200 5.79 -10.71 -23.92
CA TYR A 200 5.64 -10.59 -25.38
C TYR A 200 4.88 -9.34 -25.83
N LEU A 201 4.33 -8.56 -24.90
CA LEU A 201 3.52 -7.38 -25.17
C LEU A 201 4.24 -6.09 -24.81
N TYR A 202 3.96 -5.09 -25.62
CA TYR A 202 4.24 -3.69 -25.34
C TYR A 202 2.92 -2.97 -25.13
N TYR A 203 2.93 -1.98 -24.25
CA TYR A 203 1.76 -1.18 -23.95
C TYR A 203 2.09 0.30 -23.86
N GLY A 204 1.07 1.12 -24.11
CA GLY A 204 1.11 2.56 -23.91
C GLY A 204 -0.27 3.07 -23.52
N ARG A 205 -0.34 4.29 -23.00
CA ARG A 205 -1.58 4.88 -22.49
C ARG A 205 -1.84 6.24 -23.14
N PHE A 206 -3.11 6.53 -23.39
CA PHE A 206 -3.57 7.84 -23.84
C PHE A 206 -4.86 8.23 -23.13
N ARG A 207 -5.12 9.54 -23.05
CA ARG A 207 -6.30 10.09 -22.41
C ARG A 207 -7.25 10.71 -23.41
N VAL A 208 -8.53 10.54 -23.12
CA VAL A 208 -9.66 11.01 -23.93
C VAL A 208 -10.59 11.84 -23.07
N VAL A 209 -11.05 12.98 -23.58
CA VAL A 209 -12.00 13.88 -22.90
C VAL A 209 -13.17 14.17 -23.84
N GLY A 210 -14.39 14.08 -23.32
CA GLY A 210 -15.59 14.47 -24.07
C GLY A 210 -16.13 15.79 -23.55
N SER A 211 -16.71 16.62 -24.42
CA SER A 211 -17.27 17.92 -24.03
C SER A 211 -18.80 17.93 -23.94
N VAL A 212 -19.49 17.12 -24.75
CA VAL A 212 -20.95 17.16 -24.91
C VAL A 212 -21.58 15.81 -24.62
N TRP A 213 -22.63 15.79 -23.80
CA TRP A 213 -23.38 14.57 -23.47
C TRP A 213 -24.00 13.89 -24.70
N ASN A 214 -24.07 12.56 -24.66
CA ASN A 214 -24.64 11.67 -25.68
C ASN A 214 -23.92 11.66 -27.03
N GLU A 215 -22.76 12.30 -27.14
CA GLU A 215 -21.88 12.15 -28.29
C GLU A 215 -21.16 10.80 -28.27
N GLU A 216 -20.90 10.26 -29.46
CA GLU A 216 -20.17 9.03 -29.67
C GLU A 216 -19.02 9.27 -30.66
N ALA A 217 -17.90 8.59 -30.47
CA ALA A 217 -16.77 8.65 -31.39
C ALA A 217 -16.05 7.31 -31.48
N TRP A 218 -15.50 7.03 -32.65
CA TRP A 218 -14.50 6.00 -32.85
C TRP A 218 -13.11 6.59 -32.66
N ILE A 219 -12.34 5.95 -31.78
CA ILE A 219 -10.93 6.24 -31.59
C ILE A 219 -10.14 5.22 -32.38
N THR A 220 -9.27 5.69 -33.26
CA THR A 220 -8.41 4.85 -34.10
C THR A 220 -6.97 5.01 -33.67
N CYS A 221 -6.31 3.91 -33.34
CA CYS A 221 -4.87 3.83 -33.10
C CYS A 221 -4.19 3.21 -34.32
N SER A 222 -3.14 3.83 -34.84
CA SER A 222 -2.35 3.29 -35.95
C SER A 222 -0.88 3.09 -35.57
N LEU A 223 -0.34 1.93 -35.95
CA LEU A 223 1.06 1.53 -35.81
C LEU A 223 1.53 0.87 -37.11
N GLY A 224 2.18 1.63 -37.98
CA GLY A 224 2.56 1.13 -39.31
C GLY A 224 1.33 0.77 -40.14
N ASN A 225 1.19 -0.51 -40.52
CA ASN A 225 0.02 -1.03 -41.24
C ASN A 225 -1.05 -1.65 -40.33
N HIS A 226 -0.87 -1.56 -39.01
CA HIS A 226 -1.81 -2.11 -38.04
C HIS A 226 -2.70 -0.99 -37.49
N GLU A 227 -4.00 -1.26 -37.42
CA GLU A 227 -4.99 -0.34 -36.87
C GLU A 227 -5.81 -1.03 -35.80
N ALA A 228 -6.22 -0.26 -34.79
CA ALA A 228 -7.10 -0.69 -33.72
C ALA A 228 -8.14 0.38 -33.46
N VAL A 229 -9.36 -0.02 -33.11
CA VAL A 229 -10.49 0.90 -32.96
C VAL A 229 -11.19 0.68 -31.63
N ALA A 230 -11.61 1.77 -30.97
CA ALA A 230 -12.43 1.73 -29.75
C ALA A 230 -13.62 2.71 -29.86
N LEU A 231 -14.77 2.32 -29.30
CA LEU A 231 -15.97 3.14 -29.24
C LEU A 231 -16.02 3.92 -27.92
N VAL A 232 -16.20 5.22 -28.01
CA VAL A 232 -16.33 6.09 -26.84
C VAL A 232 -17.65 6.84 -26.87
N LYS A 233 -18.35 6.82 -25.73
CA LYS A 233 -19.64 7.51 -25.57
C LYS A 233 -19.58 8.48 -24.40
N VAL A 234 -20.01 9.73 -24.59
CA VAL A 234 -20.13 10.68 -23.48
C VAL A 234 -21.42 10.41 -22.72
N ALA A 235 -21.36 9.55 -21.70
CA ALA A 235 -22.51 9.08 -20.95
C ALA A 235 -22.14 8.74 -19.50
N PRO A 236 -23.13 8.65 -18.58
CA PRO A 236 -22.87 8.19 -17.23
C PRO A 236 -22.19 6.80 -17.26
N PRO A 237 -21.32 6.49 -16.30
CA PRO A 237 -20.67 5.18 -16.25
C PRO A 237 -21.71 4.06 -16.27
N GLY A 238 -21.58 3.13 -17.23
CA GLY A 238 -22.53 2.03 -17.38
C GLY A 238 -22.58 1.14 -16.13
N LYS A 239 -23.72 0.48 -15.90
CA LYS A 239 -23.83 -0.55 -14.85
C LYS A 239 -22.87 -1.69 -15.18
N ARG A 240 -21.80 -1.83 -14.40
CA ARG A 240 -20.82 -2.94 -14.52
C ARG A 240 -21.57 -4.28 -14.60
N ARG A 241 -21.31 -5.06 -15.64
CA ARG A 241 -21.57 -6.51 -15.59
C ARG A 241 -20.75 -7.03 -14.41
N LYS A 242 -21.42 -7.53 -13.37
CA LYS A 242 -20.74 -8.26 -12.29
C LYS A 242 -20.15 -9.51 -12.91
N GLY A 243 -18.91 -9.42 -13.39
CA GLY A 243 -18.11 -10.61 -13.67
C GLY A 243 -18.13 -11.49 -12.42
N LYS A 244 -18.19 -12.82 -12.61
CA LYS A 244 -17.91 -13.74 -11.51
C LYS A 244 -16.51 -13.39 -11.01
N LEU A 245 -16.44 -12.80 -9.83
CA LEU A 245 -15.18 -12.51 -9.16
C LEU A 245 -14.43 -13.83 -8.99
N LYS A 246 -13.42 -14.09 -9.83
CA LYS A 246 -12.30 -14.93 -9.42
C LYS A 246 -11.77 -14.27 -8.14
N GLY A 247 -11.82 -14.99 -7.02
CA GLY A 247 -11.33 -14.46 -5.76
C GLY A 247 -9.86 -14.13 -5.92
N SER A 248 -9.50 -12.84 -5.95
CA SER A 248 -8.11 -12.44 -5.87
C SER A 248 -7.59 -12.88 -4.50
N LYS A 249 -6.62 -13.78 -4.47
CA LYS A 249 -5.80 -13.97 -3.27
C LYS A 249 -5.01 -12.67 -3.08
N GLY A 250 -5.33 -11.89 -2.04
CA GLY A 250 -4.59 -10.70 -1.64
C GLY A 250 -5.32 -9.38 -1.94
N GLY A 251 -5.94 -8.81 -0.91
CA GLY A 251 -6.20 -7.36 -0.81
C GLY A 251 -5.35 -6.79 0.34
N PHE A 252 -5.32 -5.46 0.50
CA PHE A 252 -4.66 -4.78 1.63
C PHE A 252 -4.99 -5.40 2.99
N PHE A 253 -6.24 -5.83 3.20
CA PHE A 253 -6.69 -6.50 4.41
C PHE A 253 -6.97 -7.97 4.13
N SER A 254 -6.27 -8.87 4.81
CA SER A 254 -6.35 -10.32 4.61
C SER A 254 -7.21 -11.01 5.69
N ASP A 255 -7.12 -10.56 6.93
CA ASP A 255 -7.88 -11.11 8.07
C ASP A 255 -7.97 -10.11 9.23
N ILE A 256 -8.92 -10.33 10.14
CA ILE A 256 -9.04 -9.59 11.40
C ILE A 256 -9.02 -10.62 12.54
N VAL A 257 -8.01 -10.52 13.41
CA VAL A 257 -7.79 -11.52 14.46
C VAL A 257 -7.67 -10.86 15.85
N PRO A 258 -8.19 -11.50 16.91
CA PRO A 258 -7.99 -11.02 18.27
C PRO A 258 -6.56 -11.27 18.74
N ASP A 259 -6.03 -10.32 19.50
CA ASP A 259 -4.76 -10.41 20.21
C ASP A 259 -5.01 -10.25 21.73
N GLU A 260 -4.61 -11.27 22.50
CA GLU A 260 -4.79 -11.30 23.96
C GLU A 260 -3.53 -10.91 24.75
N SER A 261 -2.65 -10.11 24.15
CA SER A 261 -1.49 -9.57 24.83
C SER A 261 -1.89 -8.73 26.04
N GLU A 262 -1.12 -8.84 27.10
CA GLU A 262 -1.35 -8.07 28.33
C GLU A 262 -0.82 -6.65 28.14
N ASN A 263 -1.59 -5.67 28.63
CA ASN A 263 -1.28 -4.23 28.55
C ASN A 263 -0.88 -3.77 27.13
N PRO A 264 -1.75 -3.94 26.13
CA PRO A 264 -1.47 -3.47 24.78
C PRO A 264 -1.40 -1.94 24.75
N MET A 265 -0.40 -1.38 24.06
CA MET A 265 -0.23 0.08 23.95
C MET A 265 -1.21 0.74 22.99
N GLN A 266 -1.81 -0.05 22.10
CA GLN A 266 -2.75 0.40 21.07
C GLN A 266 -3.94 -0.55 21.00
N ARG A 267 -5.04 -0.09 20.40
CA ARG A 267 -6.28 -0.87 20.29
C ARG A 267 -6.24 -1.85 19.12
N VAL A 268 -5.57 -1.44 18.05
CA VAL A 268 -5.48 -2.14 16.78
C VAL A 268 -4.07 -1.99 16.23
N PHE A 269 -3.56 -3.03 15.58
CA PHE A 269 -2.33 -2.98 14.80
C PHE A 269 -2.57 -3.59 13.42
N TYR A 270 -1.94 -3.03 12.40
CA TYR A 270 -1.96 -3.58 11.05
C TYR A 270 -0.58 -4.16 10.73
N GLU A 271 -0.54 -5.46 10.47
CA GLU A 271 0.66 -6.19 10.07
C GLU A 271 0.81 -6.12 8.54
N ALA A 272 1.68 -5.23 8.07
CA ALA A 272 1.83 -4.94 6.64
C ALA A 272 2.26 -6.17 5.82
N ASP A 273 3.11 -7.03 6.38
CA ASP A 273 3.65 -8.21 5.69
C ASP A 273 2.58 -9.26 5.39
N THR A 274 1.58 -9.38 6.25
CA THR A 274 0.51 -10.39 6.11
C THR A 274 -0.84 -9.79 5.73
N GLY A 275 -1.00 -8.47 5.85
CA GLY A 275 -2.26 -7.75 5.69
C GLY A 275 -3.26 -7.97 6.83
N LYS A 276 -2.83 -8.53 7.97
CA LYS A 276 -3.72 -8.83 9.10
C LYS A 276 -3.96 -7.60 9.97
N VAL A 277 -5.18 -7.48 10.46
CA VAL A 277 -5.56 -6.50 11.48
C VAL A 277 -5.67 -7.21 12.82
N LEU A 278 -4.76 -6.89 13.75
CA LEU A 278 -4.79 -7.40 15.12
C LEU A 278 -5.66 -6.47 15.98
N ILE A 279 -6.65 -7.01 16.67
CA ILE A 279 -7.47 -6.28 17.65
C ILE A 279 -7.05 -6.70 19.06
N TYR A 280 -6.49 -5.77 19.83
CA TYR A 280 -6.04 -6.06 21.18
C TYR A 280 -7.20 -6.07 22.17
N ILE A 281 -7.75 -7.25 22.44
CA ILE A 281 -8.97 -7.40 23.23
C ILE A 281 -8.80 -7.02 24.71
N ARG A 282 -7.57 -7.00 25.22
CA ARG A 282 -7.26 -6.61 26.61
C ARG A 282 -7.00 -5.11 26.78
N PHE A 283 -7.15 -4.30 25.73
CA PHE A 283 -7.05 -2.85 25.85
C PHE A 283 -8.22 -2.30 26.69
N PRO A 284 -8.02 -1.37 27.65
CA PRO A 284 -9.04 -0.98 28.65
C PRO A 284 -10.40 -0.53 28.11
N VAL A 285 -10.43 0.02 26.89
CA VAL A 285 -11.68 0.42 26.22
C VAL A 285 -12.29 -0.74 25.44
N VAL A 286 -11.46 -1.59 24.81
CA VAL A 286 -11.91 -2.70 23.97
C VAL A 286 -12.54 -3.81 24.82
N THR A 287 -12.00 -4.07 26.01
CA THR A 287 -12.52 -5.08 26.97
C THR A 287 -13.98 -4.86 27.37
N LYS A 288 -14.49 -3.63 27.26
CA LYS A 288 -15.89 -3.29 27.57
C LYS A 288 -16.87 -3.82 26.53
N TYR A 289 -16.39 -4.05 25.31
CA TYR A 289 -17.22 -4.37 24.14
C TYR A 289 -16.89 -5.74 23.55
N LEU A 290 -15.61 -6.14 23.60
CA LEU A 290 -15.09 -7.35 22.98
C LEU A 290 -14.36 -8.21 24.01
N GLY A 291 -14.77 -9.48 24.08
CA GLY A 291 -14.12 -10.52 24.87
C GLY A 291 -13.23 -11.45 24.04
N PRO A 292 -12.70 -12.52 24.66
CA PRO A 292 -11.91 -13.55 23.98
C PRO A 292 -12.56 -14.06 22.70
N GLY A 293 -11.77 -14.19 21.63
CA GLY A 293 -12.28 -14.63 20.32
C GLY A 293 -13.20 -13.61 19.64
N LEU A 294 -13.13 -12.32 19.99
CA LEU A 294 -14.03 -11.25 19.54
C LEU A 294 -15.50 -11.47 19.90
N LYS A 295 -15.77 -12.19 21.00
CA LYS A 295 -17.12 -12.33 21.57
C LYS A 295 -17.69 -10.96 21.93
N GLY A 296 -18.96 -10.72 21.61
CA GLY A 296 -19.60 -9.42 21.80
C GLY A 296 -19.63 -8.54 20.54
N SER A 297 -18.86 -8.88 19.51
CA SER A 297 -18.85 -8.15 18.22
C SER A 297 -20.21 -8.05 17.51
N GLU A 298 -21.13 -8.96 17.82
CA GLU A 298 -22.49 -9.00 17.29
C GLU A 298 -23.54 -8.31 18.20
N SER A 299 -23.15 -7.86 19.41
CA SER A 299 -24.07 -7.17 20.31
C SER A 299 -24.28 -5.72 19.87
N PRO A 300 -25.40 -5.07 20.25
CA PRO A 300 -25.61 -3.64 20.00
C PRO A 300 -24.46 -2.78 20.52
N GLU A 301 -23.89 -3.13 21.67
CA GLU A 301 -22.74 -2.48 22.29
C GLU A 301 -21.44 -2.75 21.51
N GLY A 302 -21.23 -3.99 21.03
CA GLY A 302 -20.12 -4.33 20.15
C GLY A 302 -20.20 -3.65 18.78
N GLY A 303 -21.42 -3.42 18.27
CA GLY A 303 -21.70 -2.64 17.07
C GLY A 303 -21.23 -1.19 17.16
N GLN A 304 -21.33 -0.57 18.34
CA GLN A 304 -20.85 0.79 18.59
C GLN A 304 -19.32 0.91 18.52
N CYS A 305 -18.59 -0.18 18.75
CA CYS A 305 -17.13 -0.21 18.64
C CYS A 305 -16.63 0.02 17.19
N TRP A 306 -17.52 -0.09 16.20
CA TRP A 306 -17.22 0.10 14.77
C TRP A 306 -17.73 1.42 14.19
N GLN A 307 -18.46 2.23 14.97
CA GLN A 307 -19.17 3.42 14.50
C GLN A 307 -18.49 4.75 14.87
N ASN A 308 -17.37 4.73 15.59
CA ASN A 308 -16.60 5.93 15.98
C ASN A 308 -15.24 5.97 15.30
#